data_AF-A0A8S3JK54-F1
#
_entry.id   AF-A0A8S3JK54-F1
#
_cell.length_a   1.000
_cell.length_b   1.000
_cell.length_c   1.000
_cell.angle_alpha   90.00
_cell.angle_beta   90.00
_cell.angle_gamma   90.00
#
_symmetry.space_group_name_H-M   'P 1'
#
loop_
_entity.id
_entity.type
_entity.pdbx_description
1 polymer ?
#
loop_
_entity_poly.entity_id
_entity_poly.type
_entity_poly.pdbx_seq_one_letter_code
_entity_poly.pdbx_strand_id
1 'polypeptide(L)'
;YLDDQLKQEIPLKFCRTLLTMQQENIKNIIVTNKDNIYLLVPLSIEEQIEQLLNSYRLQEALTLAESSCSSVKQRSTNRLVLSTKKRIAFIEFSAMNVARALSLFDDIHMDFHEILTQIPNFLPINSSWSNIDENNKNQYVQWLNALCDYMTRKSAEFSRQP
;
A
#
# COMPACT_ATOMS: atom_id res chain seq x y z
N TYR A 1 9.41 18.55 16.88
CA TYR A 1 9.22 18.73 15.44
C TYR A 1 8.31 17.62 14.94
N LEU A 2 7.01 17.76 15.15
CA LEU A 2 5.97 16.77 14.81
C LEU A 2 4.73 17.58 14.46
N ASP A 3 4.62 18.05 13.21
CA ASP A 3 3.35 18.56 12.68
C ASP A 3 3.28 18.61 11.15
N ASP A 4 4.03 17.74 10.45
CA ASP A 4 3.90 17.55 9.00
C ASP A 4 2.76 16.57 8.69
N GLN A 5 1.59 16.80 9.28
CA GLN A 5 0.37 16.20 8.76
C GLN A 5 0.09 16.82 7.39
N LEU A 6 -0.23 15.99 6.39
CA LEU A 6 -0.76 16.42 5.10
C LEU A 6 -2.07 17.19 5.33
N LYS A 7 -1.96 18.52 5.49
CA LYS A 7 -3.10 19.42 5.59
C LYS A 7 -3.59 19.67 4.17
N GLN A 8 -4.76 19.14 3.83
CA GLN A 8 -5.45 19.50 2.61
C GLN A 8 -5.89 20.97 2.72
N GLU A 9 -5.21 21.87 2.00
CA GLU A 9 -5.56 23.28 1.98
C GLU A 9 -6.59 23.56 0.87
N ILE A 10 -7.79 23.97 1.27
CA ILE A 10 -8.80 24.48 0.35
C ILE A 10 -8.81 26.01 0.49
N PRO A 11 -8.38 26.79 -0.52
CA PRO A 11 -8.37 28.24 -0.43
C PRO A 11 -9.81 28.79 -0.45
N LEU A 12 -10.36 29.00 0.73
CA LEU A 12 -11.73 29.44 0.94
C LEU A 12 -11.77 30.95 1.25
N LYS A 13 -12.10 31.78 0.25
CA LYS A 13 -12.30 33.23 0.45
C LYS A 13 -13.73 33.50 0.96
N PHE A 14 -13.88 34.38 1.95
CA PHE A 14 -15.16 34.84 2.51
C PHE A 14 -16.06 33.76 3.12
N CYS A 15 -15.48 32.74 3.75
CA CYS A 15 -16.27 31.66 4.33
C CYS A 15 -16.67 31.92 5.79
N ARG A 16 -17.88 31.47 6.15
CA ARG A 16 -18.33 31.33 7.55
C ARG A 16 -18.48 29.84 7.86
N THR A 17 -17.79 29.36 8.90
CA THR A 17 -18.03 28.03 9.46
C THR A 17 -19.37 28.08 10.18
N LEU A 18 -20.36 27.34 9.68
CA LEU A 18 -21.72 27.40 10.23
C LEU A 18 -21.98 26.30 11.24
N LEU A 19 -21.54 25.07 10.98
CA LEU A 19 -21.94 23.91 11.78
C LEU A 19 -20.87 22.82 11.77
N THR A 20 -20.52 22.33 12.96
CA THR A 20 -19.93 21.00 13.16
C THR A 20 -21.05 20.06 13.59
N MET A 21 -21.47 19.18 12.69
CA MET A 21 -22.45 18.14 13.01
C MET A 21 -21.70 16.91 13.51
N GLN A 22 -22.06 16.43 14.70
CA GLN A 22 -21.47 15.26 15.32
C GLN A 22 -22.56 14.19 15.43
N GLN A 23 -22.48 13.16 14.59
CA GLN A 23 -23.29 11.95 14.71
C GLN A 23 -22.34 10.76 14.79
N GLU A 24 -22.44 9.97 15.85
CA GLU A 24 -21.80 8.65 15.99
C GLU A 24 -20.34 8.55 15.48
N ASN A 25 -19.49 9.53 15.84
CA ASN A 25 -18.06 9.66 15.48
C ASN A 25 -17.72 10.32 14.13
N ILE A 26 -18.69 10.79 13.36
CA ILE A 26 -18.44 11.56 12.14
C ILE A 26 -18.56 13.05 12.46
N LYS A 27 -17.46 13.80 12.29
CA LYS A 27 -17.44 15.27 12.33
C LYS A 27 -17.51 15.80 10.92
N ASN A 28 -18.72 16.17 10.49
CA ASN A 28 -18.91 16.87 9.23
C ASN A 28 -18.71 18.37 9.46
N ILE A 29 -17.82 18.98 8.69
CA ILE A 29 -17.62 20.44 8.72
C ILE A 29 -18.35 21.02 7.52
N ILE A 30 -19.35 21.86 7.79
CA ILE A 30 -20.07 22.59 6.76
C ILE A 30 -19.49 23.99 6.66
N VAL A 31 -18.94 24.31 5.49
CA VAL A 31 -18.40 25.63 5.17
C VAL A 31 -19.29 26.27 4.13
N THR A 32 -19.67 27.53 4.33
CA THR A 32 -20.52 28.24 3.38
C THR A 32 -19.90 29.57 2.97
N ASN A 33 -20.16 29.96 1.73
CA ASN A 33 -20.03 31.32 1.22
C ASN A 33 -21.41 31.77 0.68
N LYS A 34 -21.55 33.03 0.27
CA LYS A 34 -22.81 33.61 -0.25
C LYS A 34 -23.50 32.75 -1.32
N ASP A 35 -22.73 32.08 -2.17
CA ASP A 35 -23.26 31.37 -3.34
C ASP A 35 -23.17 29.84 -3.21
N ASN A 36 -22.37 29.31 -2.27
CA ASN A 36 -22.03 27.88 -2.22
C ASN A 36 -22.03 27.32 -0.79
N ILE A 37 -22.45 26.06 -0.67
CA ILE A 37 -22.34 25.25 0.55
C ILE A 37 -21.37 24.10 0.25
N TYR A 38 -20.33 23.98 1.07
CA TYR A 38 -19.33 22.93 1.01
C TYR A 38 -19.49 22.02 2.24
N LEU A 39 -19.53 20.71 2.00
CA LEU A 39 -19.52 19.69 3.04
C LEU A 39 -18.17 18.98 3.03
N LEU A 40 -17.41 19.11 4.11
CA LEU A 40 -16.22 18.30 4.34
C LEU A 40 -16.67 16.97 4.94
N VAL A 41 -16.58 15.92 4.12
CA VAL A 41 -16.83 14.54 4.53
C VAL A 41 -15.47 13.92 4.88
N PRO A 42 -15.26 13.42 6.12
CA PRO A 42 -14.03 12.72 6.44
C PRO A 42 -13.97 11.41 5.63
N LEU A 43 -12.93 11.26 4.82
CA LEU A 43 -12.62 9.99 4.15
C LEU A 43 -12.09 8.99 5.19
N SER A 44 -12.46 7.72 5.04
CA SER A 44 -11.89 6.65 5.86
C SER A 44 -10.37 6.55 5.63
N ILE A 45 -9.62 6.08 6.63
CA ILE A 45 -8.16 5.94 6.51
C ILE A 45 -7.83 4.97 5.37
N GLU A 46 -8.64 3.94 5.22
CA GLU A 46 -8.57 2.96 4.14
C GLU A 46 -8.67 3.65 2.77
N GLU A 47 -9.69 4.47 2.53
CA GLU A 47 -9.85 5.19 1.25
C GLU A 47 -8.69 6.17 0.98
N GLN A 48 -8.17 6.81 2.02
CA GLN A 48 -7.00 7.69 1.88
C GLN A 48 -5.75 6.89 1.48
N ILE A 49 -5.53 5.72 2.11
CA ILE A 49 -4.44 4.80 1.73
C ILE A 49 -4.63 4.34 0.28
N GLU A 50 -5.84 3.96 -0.14
CA GLU A 50 -6.12 3.57 -1.52
C GLU A 50 -5.73 4.66 -2.53
N GLN A 51 -6.11 5.90 -2.26
CA GLN A 51 -5.77 7.04 -3.11
C GLN A 51 -4.26 7.26 -3.20
N LEU A 52 -3.54 7.13 -2.08
CA LEU A 52 -2.08 7.23 -2.06
C LEU A 52 -1.40 6.10 -2.84
N LEU A 53 -1.90 4.86 -2.71
CA LEU A 53 -1.38 3.72 -3.47
C LEU A 53 -1.62 3.89 -4.98
N ASN A 54 -2.82 4.34 -5.37
CA ASN A 54 -3.17 4.58 -6.77
C ASN A 54 -2.36 5.71 -7.42
N SER A 55 -1.87 6.65 -6.60
CA SER A 55 -0.97 7.74 -7.04
C SER A 55 0.51 7.41 -6.88
N TYR A 56 0.87 6.16 -6.61
CA TYR A 56 2.25 5.70 -6.36
C TYR A 56 2.96 6.41 -5.20
N ARG A 57 2.21 7.03 -4.27
CA ARG A 57 2.75 7.67 -3.05
C ARG A 57 2.90 6.65 -1.93
N LEU A 58 3.72 5.62 -2.18
CA LEU A 58 3.81 4.41 -1.35
C LEU A 58 4.30 4.68 0.08
N GLN A 59 5.29 5.57 0.23
CA GLN A 59 5.83 5.92 1.55
C GLN A 59 4.79 6.62 2.43
N GLU A 60 3.97 7.46 1.83
CA GLU A 60 2.92 8.19 2.54
C GLU A 60 1.78 7.26 2.93
N ALA A 61 1.39 6.34 2.03
CA ALA A 61 0.41 5.30 2.34
C ALA A 61 0.85 4.47 3.55
N LEU A 62 2.13 4.06 3.59
CA LEU A 62 2.69 3.31 4.72
C LEU A 62 2.72 4.15 6.00
N THR A 63 3.17 5.41 5.92
CA THR A 63 3.22 6.32 7.07
C THR A 63 1.83 6.58 7.64
N LEU A 64 0.83 6.75 6.78
CA LEU A 64 -0.57 6.91 7.17
C LEU A 64 -1.09 5.66 7.88
N ALA A 65 -0.85 4.46 7.32
CA ALA A 65 -1.21 3.20 7.96
C ALA A 65 -0.53 3.04 9.34
N GLU A 66 0.76 3.35 9.45
CA GLU A 66 1.52 3.25 10.71
C GLU A 66 1.07 4.27 11.75
N SER A 67 0.64 5.46 11.31
CA SER A 67 0.09 6.50 12.19
C SER A 67 -1.26 6.14 12.82
N SER A 68 -1.99 5.19 12.21
CA SER A 68 -3.21 4.63 12.80
C SER A 68 -2.95 3.77 14.04
N CYS A 69 -1.71 3.31 14.22
CA CYS A 69 -1.31 2.52 15.39
C CYS A 69 -1.03 3.43 16.58
N SER A 70 -1.54 3.07 17.76
CA SER A 70 -1.24 3.78 19.00
C SER A 70 0.19 3.56 19.51
N SER A 71 0.88 2.53 19.01
CA SER A 71 2.27 2.25 19.37
C SER A 71 3.06 1.58 18.24
N VAL A 72 4.39 1.71 18.27
CA VAL A 72 5.30 1.07 17.32
C VAL A 72 5.18 -0.46 17.35
N LYS A 73 4.97 -1.04 18.54
CA LYS A 73 4.81 -2.50 18.71
C LYS A 73 3.58 -3.05 18.01
N GLN A 74 2.52 -2.24 17.86
CA GLN A 74 1.32 -2.66 17.15
C GLN A 74 1.49 -2.67 15.63
N ARG A 75 2.49 -1.96 15.08
CA ARG A 75 2.67 -1.86 13.62
C ARG A 75 2.91 -3.21 12.96
N SER A 76 3.58 -4.14 13.64
CA SER A 76 3.87 -5.48 13.10
C SER A 76 2.67 -6.43 13.11
N THR A 77 1.63 -6.14 13.88
CA THR A 77 0.42 -7.00 13.99
C THR A 77 -0.85 -6.31 13.51
N ASN A 78 -0.79 -5.00 13.23
CA ASN A 78 -1.92 -4.22 12.78
C ASN A 78 -2.30 -4.62 11.34
N ARG A 79 -3.56 -5.04 11.17
CA ARG A 79 -4.09 -5.52 9.88
C ARG A 79 -4.00 -4.46 8.76
N LEU A 80 -4.23 -3.18 9.07
CA LEU A 80 -4.15 -2.10 8.10
C LEU A 80 -2.71 -1.88 7.64
N VAL A 81 -1.75 -1.90 8.57
CA VAL A 81 -0.31 -1.80 8.25
C VAL A 81 0.14 -2.99 7.41
N LEU A 82 -0.18 -4.21 7.81
CA LEU A 82 0.21 -5.43 7.09
C LEU A 82 -0.37 -5.49 5.68
N SER A 83 -1.66 -5.18 5.52
CA SER A 83 -2.30 -5.13 4.20
C SER A 83 -1.73 -4.02 3.32
N THR A 84 -1.39 -2.87 3.89
CA THR A 84 -0.73 -1.76 3.18
C THR A 84 0.67 -2.16 2.73
N LYS A 85 1.50 -2.74 3.61
CA LYS A 85 2.83 -3.26 3.27
C LYS A 85 2.76 -4.30 2.16
N LYS A 86 1.81 -5.24 2.24
CA LYS A 86 1.58 -6.26 1.22
C LYS A 86 1.29 -5.61 -0.14
N ARG A 87 0.38 -4.63 -0.21
CA ARG A 87 0.05 -3.95 -1.47
C ARG A 87 1.23 -3.16 -2.02
N ILE A 88 1.97 -2.45 -1.17
CA ILE A 88 3.20 -1.76 -1.57
C ILE A 88 4.22 -2.77 -2.12
N ALA A 89 4.39 -3.91 -1.46
CA ALA A 89 5.30 -4.95 -1.93
C ALA A 89 4.94 -5.41 -3.35
N PHE A 90 3.67 -5.68 -3.63
CA PHE A 90 3.23 -6.04 -4.98
C PHE A 90 3.38 -4.90 -6.01
N ILE A 91 3.17 -3.64 -5.62
CA ILE A 91 3.38 -2.50 -6.51
C ILE A 91 4.87 -2.32 -6.83
N GLU A 92 5.75 -2.39 -5.83
CA GLU A 92 7.20 -2.32 -6.02
C GLU A 92 7.70 -3.50 -6.86
N PHE A 93 7.12 -4.67 -6.64
CA PHE A 93 7.43 -5.88 -7.38
C PHE A 93 7.03 -5.78 -8.85
N SER A 94 5.83 -5.26 -9.15
CA SER A 94 5.40 -5.01 -10.53
C SER A 94 6.21 -3.88 -11.20
N ALA A 95 6.73 -2.93 -10.41
CA ALA A 95 7.64 -1.88 -10.85
C ALA A 95 9.12 -2.31 -10.94
N MET A 96 9.43 -3.60 -10.79
CA MET A 96 10.80 -4.17 -10.85
C MET A 96 11.74 -3.74 -9.71
N ASN A 97 11.23 -3.15 -8.64
CA ASN A 97 11.99 -2.87 -7.44
C ASN A 97 11.99 -4.08 -6.49
N VAL A 98 12.58 -5.18 -6.98
CA VAL A 98 12.52 -6.49 -6.33
C VAL A 98 13.17 -6.47 -4.95
N ALA A 99 14.27 -5.72 -4.77
CA ALA A 99 14.94 -5.61 -3.47
C ALA A 99 14.02 -5.05 -2.39
N ARG A 100 13.28 -3.99 -2.70
CA ARG A 100 12.32 -3.38 -1.77
C ARG A 100 11.11 -4.28 -1.54
N ALA A 101 10.59 -4.91 -2.59
CA ALA A 101 9.46 -5.83 -2.48
C ALA A 101 9.79 -7.03 -1.58
N LEU A 102 10.95 -7.67 -1.77
CA LEU A 102 11.41 -8.79 -0.96
C LEU A 102 11.57 -8.39 0.51
N SER A 103 12.18 -7.22 0.78
CA SER A 103 12.27 -6.70 2.15
C SER A 103 10.89 -6.52 2.79
N LEU A 104 9.89 -6.07 2.04
CA LEU A 104 8.52 -5.91 2.54
C LEU A 104 7.82 -7.26 2.76
N PHE A 105 8.08 -8.27 1.93
CA PHE A 105 7.57 -9.63 2.12
C PHE A 105 8.17 -10.30 3.36
N ASP A 106 9.49 -10.12 3.57
CA ASP A 106 10.19 -10.58 4.77
C ASP A 106 9.62 -9.91 6.04
N ASP A 107 9.42 -8.59 5.99
CA ASP A 107 8.88 -7.78 7.09
C ASP A 107 7.51 -8.25 7.59
N ILE A 108 6.68 -8.79 6.69
CA ILE A 108 5.32 -9.27 7.01
C ILE A 108 5.26 -10.80 7.11
N HIS A 109 6.40 -11.49 7.02
CA HIS A 109 6.50 -12.95 7.00
C HIS A 109 5.53 -13.59 5.99
N MET A 110 5.45 -13.02 4.78
CA MET A 110 4.52 -13.50 3.76
C MET A 110 4.91 -14.90 3.29
N ASP A 111 3.92 -15.80 3.23
CA ASP A 111 4.13 -17.14 2.66
C ASP A 111 4.44 -17.03 1.17
N PHE A 112 5.48 -17.73 0.72
CA PHE A 112 5.90 -17.77 -0.67
C PHE A 112 4.77 -18.25 -1.58
N HIS A 113 3.93 -19.20 -1.12
CA HIS A 113 2.81 -19.68 -1.91
C HIS A 113 1.78 -18.57 -2.17
N GLU A 114 1.58 -17.69 -1.18
CA GLU A 114 0.72 -16.52 -1.32
C GLU A 114 1.32 -15.48 -2.27
N ILE A 115 2.64 -15.32 -2.29
CA ILE A 115 3.32 -14.46 -3.27
C ILE A 115 3.08 -14.99 -4.69
N LEU A 116 3.35 -16.28 -4.92
CA LEU A 116 3.21 -16.94 -6.22
C LEU A 116 1.79 -16.85 -6.80
N THR A 117 0.78 -17.08 -5.97
CA THR A 117 -0.64 -17.06 -6.39
C THR A 117 -1.15 -15.67 -6.77
N GLN A 118 -0.54 -14.61 -6.24
CA GLN A 118 -0.95 -13.23 -6.52
C GLN A 118 -0.27 -12.63 -7.75
N ILE A 119 0.69 -13.34 -8.35
CA ILE A 119 1.39 -12.87 -9.55
C ILE A 119 0.67 -13.39 -10.79
N PRO A 120 0.00 -12.51 -11.55
CA PRO A 120 -0.66 -12.92 -12.78
C PRO A 120 0.39 -13.46 -13.75
N ASN A 121 0.12 -14.63 -14.35
CA ASN A 121 1.01 -15.31 -15.29
C ASN A 121 2.27 -15.94 -14.69
N PHE A 122 2.27 -16.36 -13.41
CA PHE A 122 3.21 -17.37 -12.91
C PHE A 122 2.96 -18.72 -13.61
N LEU A 123 3.14 -18.75 -14.91
CA LEU A 123 2.88 -19.93 -15.69
C LEU A 123 4.04 -20.91 -15.49
N PRO A 124 3.74 -22.22 -15.43
CA PRO A 124 4.77 -23.25 -15.48
C PRO A 124 5.67 -23.03 -16.70
N ILE A 125 6.91 -23.49 -16.62
CA ILE A 125 7.91 -23.53 -17.71
C ILE A 125 7.33 -24.02 -19.06
N ASN A 126 6.19 -24.72 -19.04
CA ASN A 126 5.53 -25.34 -20.17
C ASN A 126 4.35 -24.54 -20.78
N SER A 127 4.09 -23.29 -20.36
CA SER A 127 3.03 -22.49 -20.97
C SER A 127 3.50 -21.75 -22.22
N SER A 128 2.61 -21.58 -23.19
CA SER A 128 2.87 -20.78 -24.39
C SER A 128 2.92 -19.29 -24.06
N TRP A 129 4.13 -18.71 -24.07
CA TRP A 129 4.46 -17.29 -23.89
C TRP A 129 3.99 -16.36 -25.03
N SER A 130 2.88 -16.69 -25.69
CA SER A 130 2.51 -16.13 -26.99
C SER A 130 2.00 -14.68 -26.94
N ASN A 131 1.82 -14.08 -25.76
CA ASN A 131 1.28 -12.71 -25.60
C ASN A 131 2.22 -11.72 -24.86
N ILE A 132 3.48 -12.08 -24.59
CA ILE A 132 4.42 -11.21 -23.87
C ILE A 132 5.42 -10.64 -24.87
N ASP A 133 5.49 -9.30 -24.96
CA ASP A 133 6.49 -8.55 -25.74
C ASP A 133 7.92 -9.00 -25.38
N GLU A 134 8.84 -9.07 -26.34
CA GLU A 134 10.19 -9.62 -26.12
C GLU A 134 10.98 -8.87 -25.04
N ASN A 135 10.74 -7.56 -24.91
CA ASN A 135 11.34 -6.75 -23.86
C ASN A 135 10.78 -7.10 -22.46
N ASN A 136 9.50 -7.48 -22.38
CA ASN A 136 8.86 -7.94 -21.14
C ASN A 136 9.29 -9.37 -20.78
N LYS A 137 9.65 -10.21 -21.77
CA LYS A 137 10.16 -11.57 -21.52
C LYS A 137 11.50 -11.55 -20.77
N ASN A 138 12.44 -10.71 -21.19
CA ASN A 138 13.74 -10.59 -20.52
C ASN A 138 13.60 -10.07 -19.08
N GLN A 139 12.72 -9.09 -18.87
CA GLN A 139 12.42 -8.58 -17.54
C GLN A 139 11.78 -9.66 -16.66
N TYR A 140 10.87 -10.46 -17.21
CA TYR A 140 10.25 -11.57 -16.50
C TYR A 140 11.26 -12.69 -16.16
N VAL A 141 12.24 -12.97 -17.01
CA VAL A 141 13.31 -13.95 -16.72
C VAL A 141 14.22 -13.44 -15.59
N GLN A 142 14.61 -12.17 -15.61
CA GLN A 142 15.38 -11.57 -14.51
C GLN A 142 14.60 -11.62 -13.19
N TRP A 143 13.30 -11.37 -13.27
CA TRP A 143 12.38 -11.47 -12.17
C TRP A 143 12.28 -12.89 -11.59
N LEU A 144 12.11 -13.91 -12.43
CA LEU A 144 12.13 -15.31 -12.01
C LEU A 144 13.45 -15.70 -11.34
N ASN A 145 14.59 -15.26 -11.90
CA ASN A 145 15.90 -15.55 -11.33
C ASN A 145 16.06 -14.91 -9.94
N ALA A 146 15.64 -13.66 -9.76
CA ALA A 146 15.71 -12.99 -8.46
C ALA A 146 14.80 -13.66 -7.42
N LEU A 147 13.61 -14.10 -7.82
CA LEU A 147 12.72 -14.87 -6.97
C LEU A 147 13.32 -16.25 -6.63
N CYS A 148 13.88 -16.96 -7.61
CA CYS A 148 14.55 -18.24 -7.40
C CYS A 148 15.73 -18.09 -6.43
N ASP A 149 16.59 -17.09 -6.61
CA ASP A 149 17.73 -16.81 -5.72
C ASP A 149 17.25 -16.51 -4.29
N TYR A 150 16.19 -15.72 -4.15
CA TYR A 150 15.56 -15.45 -2.86
C TYR A 150 15.05 -16.74 -2.20
N MET A 151 14.33 -17.56 -2.97
CA MET A 151 13.78 -18.85 -2.51
C MET A 151 14.89 -19.83 -2.11
N THR A 152 15.99 -19.91 -2.86
CA THR A 152 17.14 -20.77 -2.53
C THR A 152 17.86 -20.31 -1.27
N ARG A 153 17.92 -19.00 -1.00
CA ARG A 153 18.48 -18.49 0.26
C ARG A 153 17.57 -18.77 1.45
N LYS A 154 16.25 -18.68 1.26
CA LYS A 154 15.24 -18.83 2.32
C LYS A 154 14.84 -20.28 2.59
N SER A 155 15.05 -21.22 1.67
CA SER A 155 14.71 -22.64 1.86
C SER A 155 15.45 -23.30 3.04
N ALA A 156 16.59 -22.74 3.46
CA ALA A 156 17.31 -23.15 4.67
C ALA A 156 16.59 -22.74 5.99
N GLU A 157 15.76 -21.70 5.95
CA GLU A 157 14.96 -21.22 7.10
C GLU A 157 13.62 -21.97 7.18
N PHE A 158 12.96 -22.24 6.05
CA PHE A 158 11.69 -22.97 5.99
C PHE A 158 11.82 -24.46 6.36
N SER A 159 12.97 -25.08 6.10
CA SER A 159 13.23 -26.48 6.49
C SER A 159 13.52 -26.67 7.99
N ARG A 160 13.52 -25.58 8.78
CA ARG A 160 13.86 -25.56 10.21
C ARG A 160 12.71 -25.11 11.12
N GLN A 161 11.50 -25.01 10.61
CA GLN A 161 10.33 -24.88 11.48
C GLN A 161 9.76 -26.28 11.78
N PRO A 162 9.74 -26.72 13.06
CA PRO A 162 9.18 -28.01 13.47
C PRO A 162 7.65 -28.05 13.37
#